data_AF-A0A7T1HYH6-F1
#
_entry.id   AF-A0A7T1HYH6-F1
#
_cell.length_a   1.000
_cell.length_b   1.000
_cell.length_c   1.000
_cell.angle_alpha   90.00
_cell.angle_beta   90.00
_cell.angle_gamma   90.00
#
_symmetry.space_group_name_H-M   'P 1'
#
loop_
_entity.id
_entity.type
_entity.pdbx_description
1 polymer ?
#
loop_
_entity_poly.entity_id
_entity_poly.type
_entity_poly.pdbx_seq_one_letter_code
_entity_poly.pdbx_strand_id
1 'polypeptide(L)'
;MSLSSAAVAPAAALALPGLLSRPVQLHRSLVIVAGGGRDLAWPVERIASALLQRSGGRAVHLLLHGGARGADQVIGRAAHQLGWRVQSLAAEWRRFGRCAGPIRNRQLLEQALIEAQARITSSQSVLSAHGL
;
A
#
# COMPACT_ATOMS: atom_id res chain seq x y z
N MET A 1 61.24 41.58 16.53
CA MET A 1 60.90 40.27 15.93
C MET A 1 59.84 39.62 16.83
N SER A 2 58.62 40.15 16.76
CA SER A 2 57.42 39.53 16.15
C SER A 2 56.98 38.22 16.82
N LEU A 3 55.93 38.35 17.63
CA LEU A 3 55.08 37.28 18.15
C LEU A 3 54.56 36.42 16.99
N SER A 4 54.49 35.11 17.16
CA SER A 4 53.64 34.27 16.31
C SER A 4 52.85 33.29 17.18
N SER A 5 51.61 33.71 17.40
CA SER A 5 50.51 32.98 17.99
C SER A 5 50.03 31.94 16.98
N ALA A 6 50.11 30.66 17.32
CA ALA A 6 49.52 29.59 16.53
C ALA A 6 48.05 29.43 16.95
N ALA A 7 47.16 30.04 16.19
CA ALA A 7 45.73 29.73 16.21
C ALA A 7 45.47 28.58 15.23
N VAL A 8 44.93 27.45 15.71
CA VAL A 8 44.32 26.43 14.84
C VAL A 8 43.05 25.87 15.49
N ALA A 9 41.93 26.30 14.89
CA ALA A 9 40.63 25.66 14.65
C ALA A 9 39.78 25.07 15.81
N PRO A 10 38.44 25.29 15.76
CA PRO A 10 37.51 24.77 16.75
C PRO A 10 37.35 23.25 16.64
N ALA A 11 37.18 22.60 17.79
CA ALA A 11 36.84 21.20 17.90
C ALA A 11 35.56 20.90 17.08
N ALA A 12 35.72 20.09 16.04
CA ALA A 12 34.62 19.55 15.26
C ALA A 12 33.67 18.79 16.20
N ALA A 13 32.39 19.14 16.12
CA ALA A 13 31.32 18.46 16.82
C ALA A 13 31.38 16.95 16.52
N LEU A 14 31.60 16.14 17.57
CA LEU A 14 31.45 14.70 17.53
C LEU A 14 29.99 14.36 17.25
N ALA A 15 29.66 14.12 15.98
CA ALA A 15 28.38 13.56 15.58
C ALA A 15 28.29 12.12 16.12
N LEU A 16 27.39 11.88 17.06
CA LEU A 16 27.08 10.55 17.58
C LEU A 16 26.57 9.65 16.44
N PRO A 17 27.18 8.47 16.21
CA PRO A 17 26.67 7.50 15.24
C PRO A 17 25.56 6.70 15.90
N GLY A 18 24.31 7.13 15.73
CA GLY A 18 23.20 6.33 16.24
C GLY A 18 21.88 7.05 16.37
N LEU A 19 21.39 7.64 15.29
CA LEU A 19 19.97 7.91 14.98
C LEU A 19 19.91 8.79 13.72
N LEU A 20 20.53 8.33 12.64
CA LEU A 20 19.98 8.68 11.33
C LEU A 20 18.69 7.87 11.23
N SER A 21 17.62 8.41 11.82
CA SER A 21 16.26 8.08 11.43
C SER A 21 16.29 8.16 9.91
N ARG A 22 16.34 7.01 9.22
CA ARG A 22 16.19 6.97 7.76
C ARG A 22 15.03 7.90 7.48
N PRO A 23 15.13 8.84 6.52
CA PRO A 23 13.96 9.62 6.15
C PRO A 23 12.85 8.58 5.99
N VAL A 24 11.80 8.70 6.81
CA VAL A 24 10.60 7.88 6.65
C VAL A 24 10.16 8.25 5.26
N GLN A 25 10.59 7.45 4.29
CA GLN A 25 9.99 7.47 2.98
C GLN A 25 8.56 7.10 3.32
N LEU A 26 7.68 8.11 3.31
CA LEU A 26 6.24 7.90 3.33
C LEU A 26 5.93 7.18 2.03
N HIS A 27 6.27 5.89 1.98
CA HIS A 27 5.92 5.01 0.89
C HIS A 27 4.41 5.01 0.93
N ARG A 28 3.81 5.71 -0.04
CA ARG A 28 2.36 5.75 -0.21
C ARG A 28 1.85 4.32 -0.09
N SER A 29 1.04 4.07 0.93
CA SER A 29 0.50 2.74 1.16
C SER A 29 -0.37 2.33 -0.02
N LEU A 30 -0.31 1.06 -0.40
CA LEU A 30 -0.92 0.53 -1.60
C LEU A 30 -2.43 0.35 -1.45
N VAL A 31 -3.14 0.55 -2.57
CA VAL A 31 -4.48 -0.01 -2.77
C VAL A 31 -4.33 -1.12 -3.79
N ILE A 32 -4.77 -2.32 -3.46
CA ILE A 32 -4.65 -3.50 -4.32
C ILE A 32 -6.04 -3.95 -4.74
N VAL A 33 -6.25 -4.15 -6.03
CA VAL A 33 -7.42 -4.87 -6.56
C VAL A 33 -6.97 -6.24 -7.01
N ALA A 34 -7.65 -7.29 -6.55
CA ALA A 34 -7.35 -8.66 -6.92
C ALA A 34 -8.64 -9.43 -7.21
N GLY A 35 -8.59 -10.34 -8.17
CA GLY A 35 -9.70 -11.23 -8.47
C GLY A 35 -9.28 -12.38 -9.38
N GLY A 36 -10.20 -13.29 -9.64
CA GLY A 36 -9.94 -14.43 -10.52
C GLY A 36 -11.17 -15.26 -10.86
N GLY A 37 -10.92 -16.43 -11.44
CA GLY A 37 -11.95 -17.38 -11.84
C GLY A 37 -12.73 -17.97 -10.66
N ARG A 38 -13.99 -18.32 -10.92
CA ARG A 38 -14.93 -18.84 -9.92
C ARG A 38 -14.75 -20.32 -9.58
N ASP A 39 -13.95 -21.01 -10.37
CA ASP A 39 -13.70 -22.45 -10.24
C ASP A 39 -12.24 -22.73 -9.85
N LEU A 40 -11.54 -21.69 -9.37
CA LEU A 40 -10.16 -21.77 -8.89
C LEU A 40 -10.16 -22.01 -7.39
N ALA A 41 -9.46 -23.07 -6.97
CA ALA A 41 -9.17 -23.39 -5.58
C ALA A 41 -7.65 -23.45 -5.40
N TRP A 42 -7.09 -22.41 -4.77
CA TRP A 42 -5.67 -22.35 -4.46
C TRP A 42 -5.45 -22.38 -2.95
N PRO A 43 -4.31 -22.93 -2.48
CA PRO A 43 -3.89 -22.79 -1.09
C PRO A 43 -3.83 -21.31 -0.71
N VAL A 44 -4.32 -20.98 0.49
CA VAL A 44 -4.39 -19.59 0.95
C VAL A 44 -2.99 -19.00 1.07
N GLU A 45 -2.02 -19.82 1.47
CA GLU A 45 -0.61 -19.49 1.68
C GLU A 45 0.06 -19.05 0.37
N ARG A 46 -0.31 -19.69 -0.75
CA ARG A 46 0.18 -19.30 -2.08
C ARG A 46 -0.30 -17.90 -2.44
N ILE A 47 -1.56 -17.58 -2.14
CA ILE A 47 -2.12 -16.26 -2.41
C ILE A 47 -1.54 -15.22 -1.46
N ALA A 48 -1.37 -15.54 -0.18
CA ALA A 48 -0.73 -14.66 0.78
C ALA A 48 0.71 -14.31 0.36
N SER A 49 1.49 -15.31 -0.07
CA SER A 49 2.85 -15.11 -0.60
C SER A 49 2.86 -14.22 -1.84
N ALA A 50 1.96 -14.47 -2.80
CA ALA A 50 1.83 -13.63 -3.99
C ALA A 50 1.44 -12.18 -3.65
N LEU A 51 0.51 -11.98 -2.72
CA LEU A 51 0.12 -10.65 -2.25
C LEU A 51 1.29 -9.92 -1.60
N LEU A 52 2.05 -10.58 -0.71
CA LEU A 52 3.24 -10.02 -0.09
C LEU A 52 4.30 -9.65 -1.13
N GLN A 53 4.59 -10.53 -2.09
CA GLN A 53 5.53 -10.24 -3.18
C GLN A 53 5.09 -9.02 -3.99
N ARG A 54 3.81 -8.91 -4.33
CA ARG A 54 3.27 -7.77 -5.09
C ARG A 54 3.25 -6.48 -4.28
N SER A 55 3.11 -6.55 -2.95
CA SER A 55 3.23 -5.38 -2.08
C SER A 55 4.64 -4.80 -2.05
N GLY A 56 5.67 -5.62 -2.32
CA GLY A 56 7.07 -5.18 -2.34
C GLY A 56 7.54 -4.58 -1.01
N GLY A 57 6.99 -5.04 0.12
CA GLY A 57 7.28 -4.50 1.45
C GLY A 57 6.60 -3.16 1.78
N ARG A 58 5.80 -2.62 0.86
CA ARG A 58 5.02 -1.40 1.11
C ARG A 58 3.80 -1.75 1.95
N ALA A 59 3.45 -0.86 2.89
CA ALA A 59 2.20 -0.96 3.62
C ALA A 59 1.01 -1.02 2.66
N VAL A 60 0.05 -1.92 2.91
CA VAL A 60 -1.19 -2.02 2.13
C VAL A 60 -2.31 -1.36 2.92
N HIS A 61 -2.91 -0.34 2.34
CA HIS A 61 -4.03 0.38 2.93
C HIS A 61 -5.34 -0.40 2.82
N LEU A 62 -5.60 -0.95 1.62
CA LEU A 62 -6.85 -1.61 1.30
C LEU A 62 -6.63 -2.65 0.20
N LEU A 63 -7.22 -3.82 0.38
CA LEU A 63 -7.39 -4.82 -0.66
C LEU A 63 -8.87 -4.92 -1.06
N LEU A 64 -9.14 -4.85 -2.35
CA LEU A 64 -10.46 -4.90 -2.97
C LEU A 64 -10.58 -6.19 -3.80
N HIS A 65 -11.70 -6.91 -3.64
CA HIS A 65 -12.00 -8.09 -4.45
C HIS A 65 -13.50 -8.23 -4.74
N GLY A 66 -13.86 -9.21 -5.59
CA GLY A 66 -15.22 -9.35 -6.10
C GLY A 66 -16.23 -10.12 -5.27
N GLY A 67 -15.81 -10.67 -4.13
CA GLY A 67 -16.67 -11.50 -3.27
C GLY A 67 -17.26 -12.75 -3.93
N ALA A 68 -16.84 -13.14 -5.13
CA ALA A 68 -17.33 -14.36 -5.77
C ALA A 68 -16.76 -15.63 -5.12
N ARG A 69 -17.39 -16.79 -5.36
CA ARG A 69 -16.78 -18.09 -5.02
C ARG A 69 -15.46 -18.28 -5.76
N GLY A 70 -14.60 -19.16 -5.24
CA GLY A 70 -13.30 -19.48 -5.86
C GLY A 70 -12.22 -18.48 -5.50
N ALA A 71 -11.55 -17.90 -6.51
CA ALA A 71 -10.36 -17.05 -6.30
C ALA A 71 -10.62 -15.88 -5.34
N ASP A 72 -11.73 -15.16 -5.50
CA ASP A 72 -12.08 -13.99 -4.68
C ASP A 72 -12.21 -14.35 -3.19
N GLN A 73 -12.75 -15.53 -2.84
CA GLN A 73 -12.80 -16.00 -1.45
C GLN A 73 -11.41 -16.30 -0.88
N VAL A 74 -10.55 -16.97 -1.65
CA VAL A 74 -9.19 -17.29 -1.23
C VAL A 74 -8.38 -16.00 -1.03
N ILE A 75 -8.52 -15.03 -1.93
CA ILE A 75 -7.91 -13.71 -1.84
C ILE A 75 -8.33 -13.00 -0.56
N GLY A 76 -9.63 -12.94 -0.27
CA GLY A 76 -10.14 -12.32 0.95
C GLY A 76 -9.56 -12.96 2.21
N ARG A 77 -9.55 -14.30 2.28
CA ARG A 77 -8.93 -15.03 3.40
C ARG A 77 -7.44 -14.76 3.54
N ALA A 78 -6.69 -14.79 2.45
CA ALA A 78 -5.25 -14.51 2.48
C ALA A 78 -4.96 -13.09 2.98
N ALA A 79 -5.70 -12.10 2.49
CA ALA A 79 -5.54 -10.71 2.92
C ALA A 79 -5.90 -10.52 4.41
N HIS A 80 -6.93 -11.20 4.91
CA HIS A 80 -7.26 -11.22 6.33
C HIS A 80 -6.16 -11.87 7.18
N GLN A 81 -5.57 -12.99 6.73
CA GLN A 81 -4.43 -13.62 7.42
C GLN A 81 -3.21 -12.71 7.50
N LEU A 82 -3.00 -11.85 6.49
CA LEU A 82 -1.94 -10.83 6.49
C LEU A 82 -2.28 -9.60 7.34
N GLY A 83 -3.45 -9.56 7.99
CA GLY A 83 -3.91 -8.42 8.78
C GLY A 83 -4.28 -7.19 7.95
N TRP A 84 -4.52 -7.35 6.64
CA TRP A 84 -4.87 -6.24 5.77
C TRP A 84 -6.35 -5.89 5.88
N ARG A 85 -6.68 -4.61 5.66
CA ARG A 85 -8.08 -4.19 5.46
C ARG A 85 -8.58 -4.74 4.12
N VAL A 86 -9.74 -5.38 4.13
CA VAL A 86 -10.34 -6.02 2.96
C VAL A 86 -11.74 -5.48 2.73
N GLN A 87 -12.08 -5.23 1.46
CA GLN A 87 -13.45 -4.93 1.06
C GLN A 87 -13.83 -5.75 -0.17
N SER A 88 -15.02 -6.35 -0.12
CA SER A 88 -15.59 -7.12 -1.22
C SER A 88 -16.74 -6.37 -1.88
N LEU A 89 -16.85 -6.43 -3.20
CA LEU A 89 -18.01 -5.92 -3.93
C LEU A 89 -18.73 -7.06 -4.66
N ALA A 90 -19.91 -7.43 -4.17
CA ALA A 90 -20.72 -8.47 -4.79
C ALA A 90 -21.33 -7.99 -6.12
N ALA A 91 -21.33 -8.86 -7.13
CA ALA A 91 -21.98 -8.55 -8.41
C ALA A 91 -23.51 -8.76 -8.33
N GLU A 92 -24.28 -7.82 -8.90
CA GLU A 92 -25.74 -7.87 -8.97
C GLU A 92 -26.24 -8.80 -10.10
N TRP A 93 -25.99 -10.12 -9.98
CA TRP A 93 -26.34 -11.11 -11.00
C TRP A 93 -27.81 -11.11 -11.39
N ARG A 94 -28.71 -10.91 -10.41
CA ARG A 94 -30.16 -10.86 -10.65
C ARG A 94 -30.57 -9.71 -11.58
N ARG A 95 -29.84 -8.59 -11.54
CA ARG A 95 -30.16 -7.38 -12.28
C ARG A 95 -29.49 -7.34 -13.65
N PHE A 96 -28.21 -7.67 -13.72
CA PHE A 96 -27.40 -7.50 -14.94
C PHE A 96 -26.99 -8.80 -15.61
N GLY A 97 -27.42 -9.95 -15.09
CA GLY A 97 -27.10 -11.26 -15.65
C GLY A 97 -25.60 -11.44 -15.82
N ARG A 98 -25.18 -11.93 -17.00
CA ARG A 98 -23.77 -12.20 -17.32
C ARG A 98 -22.86 -10.97 -17.25
N CYS A 99 -23.41 -9.78 -17.46
CA CYS A 99 -22.66 -8.52 -17.41
C CYS A 99 -22.41 -8.02 -15.98
N ALA A 100 -23.05 -8.61 -14.96
CA ALA A 100 -22.90 -8.18 -13.57
C ALA A 100 -21.44 -8.26 -13.08
N GLY A 101 -20.70 -9.30 -13.49
CA GLY A 101 -19.28 -9.44 -13.18
C GLY A 101 -18.43 -8.31 -13.75
N PRO A 102 -18.42 -8.10 -15.09
CA PRO A 102 -17.73 -6.97 -15.71
C PRO A 102 -18.11 -5.58 -15.16
N ILE A 103 -19.41 -5.33 -14.91
CA ILE A 103 -19.87 -4.07 -14.32
C ILE A 103 -19.26 -3.87 -12.94
N ARG A 104 -19.33 -4.90 -12.08
CA ARG A 104 -18.70 -4.87 -10.76
C ARG A 104 -17.18 -4.71 -10.84
N ASN A 105 -16.51 -5.35 -11.81
CA ASN A 105 -15.06 -5.22 -11.98
C ASN A 105 -14.67 -3.76 -12.26
N ARG A 106 -15.45 -3.05 -13.07
CA ARG A 106 -15.28 -1.62 -13.29
C ARG A 106 -15.43 -0.83 -11.97
N GLN A 107 -16.49 -1.10 -11.21
CA GLN A 107 -16.73 -0.44 -9.92
C GLN A 107 -15.59 -0.65 -8.92
N LEU A 108 -14.99 -1.85 -8.86
CA LEU A 108 -13.81 -2.11 -8.02
C LEU A 108 -12.62 -1.24 -8.42
N LEU A 109 -12.35 -1.09 -9.71
CA LEU A 109 -11.23 -0.27 -10.21
C LEU A 109 -11.48 1.21 -9.95
N GLU A 110 -12.70 1.69 -10.19
CA GLU A 110 -13.11 3.07 -9.90
C GLU A 110 -12.91 3.39 -8.41
N GLN A 111 -13.39 2.51 -7.52
CA GLN A 111 -13.19 2.68 -6.08
C GLN A 111 -11.71 2.67 -5.70
N ALA A 112 -10.92 1.77 -6.28
CA ALA A 112 -9.49 1.69 -6.01
C ALA A 112 -8.73 2.96 -6.42
N LEU A 113 -9.10 3.56 -7.55
CA LEU A 113 -8.51 4.82 -8.02
C LEU A 113 -8.86 5.98 -7.09
N ILE A 114 -10.10 6.07 -6.61
CA ILE A 114 -10.53 7.08 -5.64
C ILE A 114 -9.71 6.96 -4.35
N GLU A 115 -9.61 5.75 -3.79
CA GLU A 115 -8.83 5.48 -2.59
C GLU A 115 -7.36 5.82 -2.78
N ALA A 116 -6.76 5.40 -3.91
CA ALA A 116 -5.37 5.70 -4.22
C ALA A 116 -5.13 7.21 -4.36
N GLN A 117 -6.03 7.94 -5.01
CA GLN A 117 -5.94 9.40 -5.17
C GLN A 117 -6.05 10.13 -3.83
N ALA A 118 -6.95 9.69 -2.94
CA ALA A 118 -7.06 10.26 -1.60
C ALA A 118 -5.75 10.16 -0.82
N ARG A 119 -5.02 9.03 -0.97
CA ARG A 119 -3.69 8.84 -0.36
C ARG A 119 -2.61 9.71 -1.01
N ILE A 120 -2.75 10.04 -2.29
CA ILE A 120 -1.84 10.94 -2.97
C ILE A 120 -1.99 12.36 -2.39
N THR A 121 -3.22 12.85 -2.32
CA THR A 121 -3.54 14.21 -1.86
C THR A 121 -3.19 14.41 -0.38
N SER A 122 -3.52 13.43 0.49
CA SER A 122 -3.20 13.52 1.92
C SER A 122 -1.69 13.58 2.21
N SER A 123 -0.86 12.97 1.37
CA SER A 123 0.59 13.07 1.52
C SER A 123 1.14 14.42 1.07
N GLN A 124 0.48 15.10 0.12
CA GLN A 124 0.93 16.41 -0.37
C GLN A 124 0.59 17.53 0.61
N SER A 125 -0.57 17.48 1.27
CA SER A 125 -0.96 18.48 2.28
C SER A 125 -0.05 18.47 3.52
N VAL A 126 0.45 17.29 3.92
CA VAL A 126 1.43 17.17 5.01
C VAL A 126 2.77 17.80 4.63
N LEU A 127 3.22 17.61 3.39
CA LEU A 127 4.48 18.18 2.91
C LEU A 127 4.41 19.70 2.76
N SER A 128 3.28 20.26 2.33
CA SER A 128 3.10 21.70 2.23
C SER A 128 2.88 22.40 3.57
N ALA A 129 2.32 21.71 4.57
CA ALA A 129 2.13 22.27 5.92
C ALA A 129 3.43 22.36 6.75
N HIS A 130 4.49 21.64 6.35
CA HIS A 130 5.77 21.61 7.07
C HIS A 130 6.89 22.46 6.46
N GLY A 131 6.58 23.37 5.52
CA GLY A 131 7.44 24.50 5.15
C GLY A 131 8.93 24.15 4.93
N LEU A 132 9.23 23.53 3.79
CA LEU A 132 10.49 23.73 3.09
C LEU A 132 10.25 24.66 1.90
#